data_AF-A0A5D0MN76-F1
#
_entry.id   AF-A0A5D0MN76-F1
#
_cell.length_a   1.000
_cell.length_b   1.000
_cell.length_c   1.000
_cell.angle_alpha   90.00
_cell.angle_beta   90.00
_cell.angle_gamma   90.00
#
_symmetry.space_group_name_H-M   'P 1'
#
loop_
_entity.id
_entity.type
_entity.pdbx_description
1 polymer ?
#
loop_
_entity_poly.entity_id
_entity_poly.type
_entity_poly.pdbx_seq_one_letter_code
_entity_poly.pdbx_strand_id
1 'polypeptide(L)'
;MKSNVYKVLAVIFIIIICYGLTLYKRNEQLSFWFQNKPVYFTENYPAMTTLDAYHWLRYADLYGEVPFDNSTKLPLTKYPDGRGMPDKVPMLSYMINKTKGLFDSGNYNEIYIAGIKLTNILGGLLVIPFILYFFSIGFPAAGILGGLIGNFSYAYYVRASTGRVDTDTLNM
;
A
#
# COMPACT_ATOMS: atom_id res chain seq x y z
N MET A 1 1.61 30.89 -23.93
CA MET A 1 1.87 30.56 -22.50
C MET A 1 0.61 30.19 -21.71
N LYS A 2 -0.43 31.03 -21.60
CA LYS A 2 -1.65 30.73 -20.78
C LYS A 2 -2.34 29.39 -21.13
N SER A 3 -2.43 29.02 -22.41
CA SER A 3 -3.06 27.76 -22.86
C SER A 3 -2.42 26.50 -22.27
N ASN A 4 -1.08 26.48 -22.09
CA ASN A 4 -0.39 25.32 -21.53
C ASN A 4 -0.63 25.18 -20.02
N VAL A 5 -0.80 26.30 -19.31
CA VAL A 5 -1.09 26.28 -17.87
C VAL A 5 -2.46 25.64 -17.62
N TYR A 6 -3.50 26.01 -18.38
CA TYR A 6 -4.83 25.41 -18.23
C TYR A 6 -4.83 23.91 -18.53
N LYS A 7 -4.04 23.46 -19.52
CA LYS A 7 -3.88 22.03 -19.82
C LYS A 7 -3.24 21.28 -18.66
N VAL A 8 -2.15 21.81 -18.10
CA VAL A 8 -1.47 21.19 -16.95
C VAL A 8 -2.40 21.14 -15.73
N LEU A 9 -3.12 22.22 -15.44
CA LEU A 9 -4.09 22.26 -14.35
C LEU A 9 -5.22 21.23 -14.57
N ALA A 10 -5.71 21.08 -15.80
CA ALA A 10 -6.71 20.07 -16.13
C ALA A 10 -6.20 18.64 -15.87
N VAL A 11 -4.94 18.34 -16.25
CA VAL A 11 -4.33 17.02 -15.99
C VAL A 11 -4.24 16.75 -14.49
N ILE A 12 -3.73 17.72 -13.72
CA ILE A 12 -3.60 17.58 -12.27
C ILE A 12 -4.97 17.36 -11.63
N PHE A 13 -5.98 18.11 -12.05
CA PHE A 13 -7.35 17.97 -11.56
C PHE A 13 -7.92 16.57 -11.85
N ILE A 14 -7.72 16.07 -13.07
CA ILE A 14 -8.14 14.72 -13.47
C ILE A 14 -7.42 13.66 -12.63
N ILE A 15 -6.11 13.79 -12.42
CA ILE A 15 -5.33 12.86 -11.58
C ILE A 15 -5.89 12.84 -10.16
N ILE A 16 -6.15 14.01 -9.56
CA ILE A 16 -6.70 14.12 -8.21
C ILE A 16 -8.06 13.43 -8.12
N ILE A 17 -8.94 13.62 -9.10
CA ILE A 17 -10.25 12.94 -9.12
C ILE A 17 -10.07 11.43 -9.24
N CYS A 18 -9.32 10.97 -10.24
CA CYS A 18 -9.17 9.55 -10.49
C CYS A 18 -8.51 8.84 -9.30
N TYR A 19 -7.43 9.42 -8.75
CA TYR A 19 -6.77 8.91 -7.55
C TYR A 19 -7.68 8.99 -6.31
N GLY A 20 -8.45 10.07 -6.15
CA GLY A 20 -9.44 10.20 -5.09
C GLY A 20 -10.48 9.08 -5.13
N LEU A 21 -10.96 8.71 -6.32
CA LEU A 21 -11.87 7.58 -6.50
C LEU A 21 -11.23 6.24 -6.13
N THR A 22 -9.96 6.01 -6.49
CA THR A 22 -9.25 4.77 -6.14
C THR A 22 -9.04 4.64 -4.64
N LEU A 23 -8.66 5.74 -3.97
CA LEU A 23 -8.54 5.80 -2.51
C LEU A 23 -9.88 5.61 -1.81
N TYR A 24 -10.93 6.28 -2.30
CA TYR A 24 -12.26 6.19 -1.72
C TYR A 24 -12.75 4.74 -1.64
N LYS A 25 -12.67 3.98 -2.74
CA LYS A 25 -13.10 2.58 -2.76
C LYS A 25 -12.32 1.69 -1.78
N ARG A 26 -11.01 1.92 -1.63
CA ARG A 26 -10.19 1.15 -0.67
C ARG A 26 -10.46 1.54 0.78
N ASN A 27 -10.73 2.82 1.03
CA ASN A 27 -11.17 3.30 2.33
C ASN A 27 -12.55 2.76 2.69
N GLU A 28 -13.48 2.69 1.75
CA GLU A 28 -14.79 2.05 1.94
C GLU A 28 -14.63 0.57 2.33
N GLN A 29 -13.73 -0.17 1.66
CA GLN A 29 -13.39 -1.55 2.02
C GLN A 29 -12.84 -1.64 3.45
N LEU A 30 -11.96 -0.73 3.86
CA LEU A 30 -11.45 -0.69 5.24
C LEU A 30 -12.56 -0.31 6.25
N SER A 31 -13.44 0.62 5.92
CA SER A 31 -14.61 0.95 6.75
C SER A 31 -15.52 -0.27 6.93
N PHE A 32 -15.72 -1.07 5.89
CA PHE A 32 -16.46 -2.32 5.98
C PHE A 32 -15.82 -3.30 6.96
N TRP A 33 -14.49 -3.37 7.02
CA TRP A 33 -13.79 -4.19 8.00
C TRP A 33 -14.09 -3.73 9.43
N PHE A 34 -14.03 -2.41 9.69
CA PHE A 34 -14.34 -1.85 11.00
C PHE A 34 -15.79 -2.04 11.43
N GLN A 35 -16.73 -2.18 10.48
CA GLN A 35 -18.12 -2.53 10.77
C GLN A 35 -18.30 -4.03 11.09
N ASN A 36 -17.44 -4.89 10.54
CA ASN A 36 -17.51 -6.35 10.68
C ASN A 36 -16.34 -6.91 11.49
N LYS A 37 -16.07 -6.30 12.65
CA LYS A 37 -14.88 -6.59 13.46
C LYS A 37 -14.64 -8.07 13.78
N PRO A 38 -15.65 -8.89 14.15
CA PRO A 38 -15.42 -10.30 14.50
C PRO A 38 -14.81 -11.14 13.39
N VAL A 39 -14.92 -10.70 12.13
CA VAL A 39 -14.39 -11.41 10.95
C VAL A 39 -12.99 -10.93 10.60
N TYR A 40 -12.73 -9.63 10.73
CA TYR A 40 -11.50 -9.00 10.22
C TYR A 40 -10.48 -8.61 11.29
N PHE A 41 -10.82 -8.76 12.57
CA PHE A 41 -9.95 -8.37 13.68
C PHE A 41 -9.87 -9.48 14.72
N THR A 42 -8.67 -9.66 15.26
CA THR A 42 -8.40 -10.50 16.43
C THR A 42 -7.78 -9.60 17.49
N GLU A 43 -8.51 -9.39 18.60
CA GLU A 43 -8.14 -8.43 19.63
C GLU A 43 -7.86 -7.04 19.03
N ASN A 44 -6.61 -6.56 19.15
CA ASN A 44 -6.16 -5.26 18.64
C ASN A 44 -5.45 -5.35 17.28
N TYR A 45 -5.49 -6.51 16.62
CA TYR A 45 -4.80 -6.76 15.35
C TYR A 45 -5.81 -6.96 14.21
N PRO A 46 -5.76 -6.16 13.14
CA PRO A 46 -6.48 -6.48 11.91
C PRO A 46 -5.84 -7.70 11.24
N ALA A 47 -6.66 -8.59 10.71
CA ALA A 47 -6.21 -9.73 9.93
C ALA A 47 -5.63 -9.27 8.58
N MET A 48 -4.63 -9.98 8.08
CA MET A 48 -4.09 -9.75 6.73
C MET A 48 -4.71 -10.74 5.76
N THR A 49 -4.82 -10.35 4.49
CA THR A 49 -5.38 -11.21 3.43
C THR A 49 -4.32 -12.13 2.81
N THR A 50 -3.08 -12.09 3.32
CA THR A 50 -1.92 -12.82 2.82
C THR A 50 -1.03 -13.25 3.99
N LEU A 51 -0.32 -14.36 3.82
CA LEU A 51 0.67 -14.80 4.80
C LEU A 51 1.93 -13.93 4.76
N ASP A 52 2.33 -13.48 3.57
CA ASP A 52 3.53 -12.66 3.36
C ASP A 52 3.41 -11.29 4.03
N ALA A 53 2.20 -10.77 4.22
CA ALA A 53 1.95 -9.52 4.94
C ALA A 53 2.54 -9.53 6.35
N TYR A 54 2.38 -10.63 7.08
CA TYR A 54 2.94 -10.76 8.42
C TYR A 54 4.47 -10.72 8.41
N HIS A 55 5.09 -11.21 7.33
CA HIS A 55 6.55 -11.12 7.15
C HIS A 55 7.01 -9.66 7.04
N TRP A 56 6.34 -8.88 6.19
CA TRP A 56 6.66 -7.46 5.98
C TRP A 56 6.39 -6.60 7.20
N LEU A 57 5.29 -6.86 7.91
CA LEU A 57 4.93 -6.19 9.15
C LEU A 57 5.91 -6.53 10.27
N ARG A 58 6.37 -7.78 10.36
CA ARG A 58 7.39 -8.18 11.34
C ARG A 58 8.72 -7.47 11.09
N TYR A 59 9.14 -7.32 9.85
CA TYR A 59 10.33 -6.52 9.54
C TYR A 59 10.12 -5.03 9.83
N ALA A 60 8.92 -4.50 9.64
CA ALA A 60 8.62 -3.12 10.03
C ALA A 60 8.72 -2.93 11.55
N ASP A 61 8.24 -3.89 12.33
CA ASP A 61 8.31 -3.93 13.80
C ASP A 61 9.76 -3.96 14.30
N LEU A 62 10.56 -4.88 13.75
CA LEU A 62 11.97 -5.06 14.08
C LEU A 62 12.87 -3.90 13.64
N TYR A 63 12.39 -3.01 12.76
CA TYR A 63 13.17 -1.88 12.28
C TYR A 63 13.45 -0.87 13.39
N GLY A 64 14.72 -0.79 13.78
CA GLY A 64 15.21 0.04 14.88
C GLY A 64 15.42 -0.73 16.19
N GLU A 65 14.91 -1.97 16.30
CA GLU A 65 15.09 -2.83 17.47
C GLU A 65 16.27 -3.79 17.32
N VAL A 66 16.47 -4.31 16.12
CA VAL A 66 17.56 -5.24 15.79
C VAL A 66 18.31 -4.79 14.54
N PRO A 67 19.62 -5.09 14.43
CA PRO A 67 20.35 -4.80 13.21
C PRO A 67 19.86 -5.67 12.06
N PHE A 68 19.74 -5.04 10.89
CA PHE A 68 19.43 -5.72 9.62
C PHE A 68 20.73 -6.15 8.97
N ASP A 69 21.28 -7.27 9.46
CA ASP A 69 22.45 -7.92 8.91
C ASP A 69 22.26 -9.45 8.86
N ASN A 70 22.91 -10.12 7.90
CA ASN A 70 22.81 -11.58 7.77
C ASN A 70 23.30 -12.35 9.02
N SER A 71 24.07 -11.72 9.91
CA SER A 71 24.50 -12.34 11.19
C SER A 71 23.38 -12.43 12.21
N THR A 72 22.40 -11.52 12.15
CA THR A 72 21.25 -11.53 13.05
C THR A 72 20.28 -12.64 12.62
N LYS A 73 20.03 -13.58 13.52
CA LYS A 73 19.09 -14.68 13.28
C LYS A 73 17.75 -14.41 13.96
N LEU A 74 16.66 -14.64 13.23
CA LEU A 74 15.32 -14.71 13.77
C LEU A 74 15.04 -16.13 14.28
N PRO A 75 15.04 -16.37 15.60
CA PRO A 75 14.94 -17.73 16.15
C PRO A 75 13.57 -18.36 15.91
N LEU A 76 12.52 -17.53 15.79
CA LEU A 76 11.15 -17.99 15.57
C LEU A 76 10.83 -18.28 14.10
N THR A 77 11.75 -18.00 13.17
CA THR A 77 11.57 -18.30 11.75
C THR A 77 12.52 -19.41 11.34
N LYS A 78 12.03 -20.44 10.62
CA LYS A 78 12.83 -21.63 10.26
C LYS A 78 13.48 -22.30 11.48
N TYR A 79 12.68 -22.57 12.51
CA TYR A 79 13.15 -23.31 13.68
C TYR A 79 13.62 -24.73 13.28
N PRO A 80 14.72 -25.26 13.84
CA PRO A 80 15.59 -24.66 14.87
C PRO A 80 16.71 -23.75 14.34
N ASP A 81 17.00 -23.79 13.04
CA ASP A 81 18.20 -23.17 12.44
C ASP A 81 18.19 -21.63 12.45
N GLY A 82 16.99 -21.05 12.50
CA GLY A 82 16.74 -19.62 12.40
C GLY A 82 16.82 -19.13 10.95
N ARG A 83 16.15 -18.01 10.66
CA ARG A 83 16.32 -17.29 9.38
C ARG A 83 17.24 -16.08 9.62
N GLY A 84 18.28 -15.92 8.80
CA GLY A 84 19.08 -14.70 8.80
C GLY A 84 18.24 -13.48 8.40
N MET A 85 18.48 -12.36 9.06
CA MET A 85 17.89 -11.07 8.72
C MET A 85 18.48 -10.60 7.38
N PRO A 86 17.70 -9.92 6.50
CA PRO A 86 18.29 -9.37 5.29
C PRO A 86 19.30 -8.25 5.63
N ASP A 87 20.36 -8.13 4.82
CA ASP A 87 21.40 -7.09 4.96
C ASP A 87 20.89 -5.65 4.89
N LYS A 88 19.69 -5.46 4.35
CA LYS A 88 19.01 -4.16 4.27
C LYS A 88 17.54 -4.34 4.57
N VAL A 89 16.96 -3.35 5.24
CA VAL A 89 15.52 -3.31 5.48
C VAL A 89 14.77 -3.26 4.14
N PRO A 90 13.77 -4.13 3.92
CA PRO A 90 12.92 -4.03 2.74
C PRO A 90 12.20 -2.67 2.68
N MET A 91 12.09 -2.10 1.48
CA MET A 91 11.52 -0.75 1.29
C MET A 91 10.12 -0.63 1.87
N LEU A 92 9.26 -1.64 1.65
CA LEU A 92 7.90 -1.67 2.20
C LEU A 92 7.92 -1.60 3.73
N SER A 93 8.70 -2.46 4.39
CA SER A 93 8.82 -2.50 5.85
C SER A 93 9.37 -1.20 6.43
N TYR A 94 10.36 -0.59 5.75
CA TYR A 94 10.87 0.73 6.11
C TYR A 94 9.78 1.81 6.03
N MET A 95 9.02 1.84 4.93
CA MET A 95 7.93 2.81 4.77
C MET A 95 6.83 2.61 5.81
N ILE A 96 6.46 1.37 6.14
CA ILE A 96 5.47 1.07 7.19
C ILE A 96 5.96 1.60 8.54
N ASN A 97 7.20 1.30 8.93
CA ASN A 97 7.73 1.79 10.20
C ASN A 97 7.83 3.33 10.22
N LYS A 98 8.25 3.98 9.13
CA LYS A 98 8.31 5.44 9.07
C LYS A 98 6.95 6.13 9.03
N THR A 99 5.91 5.42 8.61
CA THR A 99 4.54 5.94 8.57
C THR A 99 3.72 5.53 9.80
N LYS A 100 4.29 4.72 10.71
CA LYS A 100 3.65 4.43 12.01
C LYS A 100 3.47 5.74 12.78
N GLY A 101 2.28 5.95 13.34
CA GLY A 101 1.88 7.20 14.00
C GLY A 101 1.39 8.33 13.06
N LEU A 102 1.56 8.25 11.73
CA LEU A 102 0.94 9.22 10.81
C LEU A 102 -0.57 9.02 10.68
N PHE A 103 -1.03 7.82 10.97
CA PHE A 103 -2.42 7.43 10.87
C PHE A 103 -3.00 7.18 12.24
N ASP A 104 -4.20 7.70 12.50
CA ASP A 104 -4.95 7.32 13.69
C ASP A 104 -5.23 5.82 13.66
N SER A 105 -4.68 5.12 14.66
CA SER A 105 -4.81 3.69 14.90
C SER A 105 -5.86 3.38 15.98
N GLY A 106 -6.36 4.38 16.71
CA GLY A 106 -7.21 4.18 17.88
C GLY A 106 -6.60 3.18 18.86
N ASN A 107 -7.32 2.07 19.11
CA ASN A 107 -6.88 0.99 20.01
C ASN A 107 -6.20 -0.17 19.27
N TYR A 108 -5.92 -0.04 17.97
CA TYR A 108 -5.32 -1.10 17.15
C TYR A 108 -3.81 -0.93 17.02
N ASN A 109 -3.11 -2.01 16.67
CA ASN A 109 -1.66 -1.97 16.47
C ASN A 109 -1.28 -1.00 15.32
N GLU A 110 -0.43 -0.02 15.63
CA GLU A 110 -0.04 1.06 14.70
C GLU A 110 0.61 0.55 13.42
N ILE A 111 1.46 -0.47 13.51
CA ILE A 111 2.20 -1.01 12.37
C ILE A 111 1.25 -1.68 11.38
N TYR A 112 0.26 -2.41 11.91
CA TYR A 112 -0.73 -3.09 11.09
C TYR A 112 -1.64 -2.09 10.37
N ILE A 113 -2.11 -1.06 11.08
CA ILE A 113 -2.94 0.00 10.50
C ILE A 113 -2.14 0.81 9.47
N ALA A 114 -0.88 1.14 9.77
CA ALA A 114 0.01 1.82 8.83
C ALA A 114 0.23 0.97 7.58
N GLY A 115 0.48 -0.33 7.72
CA GLY A 115 0.60 -1.27 6.60
C GLY A 115 -0.64 -1.24 5.70
N ILE A 116 -1.83 -1.39 6.27
CA ILE A 116 -3.09 -1.39 5.50
C ILE A 116 -3.30 -0.05 4.79
N LYS A 117 -3.17 1.07 5.50
CA LYS A 117 -3.40 2.41 4.94
C LYS A 117 -2.36 2.75 3.87
N LEU A 118 -1.10 2.37 4.08
CA LEU A 118 -0.04 2.56 3.11
C LEU A 118 -0.29 1.74 1.84
N THR A 119 -0.67 0.46 1.95
CA THR A 119 -1.07 -0.36 0.79
C THR A 119 -2.22 0.28 0.04
N ASN A 120 -3.22 0.83 0.74
CA ASN A 120 -4.34 1.49 0.08
C ASN A 120 -3.92 2.75 -0.69
N ILE A 121 -2.98 3.52 -0.13
CA ILE A 121 -2.40 4.70 -0.76
C ILE A 121 -1.60 4.30 -2.01
N LEU A 122 -0.63 3.40 -1.85
CA LEU A 122 0.26 2.97 -2.92
C LEU A 122 -0.50 2.27 -4.05
N GLY A 123 -1.44 1.40 -3.71
CA GLY A 123 -2.29 0.73 -4.69
C GLY A 123 -3.12 1.70 -5.54
N GLY A 124 -3.42 2.90 -5.05
CA GLY A 124 -4.10 3.92 -5.86
C GLY A 124 -3.19 4.64 -6.86
N LEU A 125 -1.88 4.66 -6.64
CA LEU A 125 -0.94 5.51 -7.39
C LEU A 125 -0.76 5.09 -8.85
N LEU A 126 -1.09 3.85 -9.21
CA LEU A 126 -1.01 3.33 -10.59
C LEU A 126 -1.69 4.25 -11.62
N VAL A 127 -2.74 4.95 -11.22
CA VAL A 127 -3.49 5.86 -12.10
C VAL A 127 -2.66 7.05 -12.59
N ILE A 128 -1.67 7.50 -11.80
CA ILE A 128 -0.85 8.67 -12.08
C ILE A 128 0.07 8.44 -13.29
N PRO A 129 0.97 7.43 -13.31
CA PRO A 129 1.84 7.20 -14.46
C PRO A 129 1.03 6.89 -15.72
N PHE A 130 -0.10 6.19 -15.62
CA PHE A 130 -0.99 5.93 -16.75
C PHE A 130 -1.54 7.22 -17.37
N ILE A 131 -2.11 8.11 -16.56
CA ILE A 131 -2.65 9.38 -17.06
C ILE A 131 -1.53 10.23 -17.67
N LEU A 132 -0.40 10.38 -16.98
CA LEU A 132 0.73 11.18 -17.47
C LEU A 132 1.28 10.65 -18.79
N TYR A 133 1.47 9.34 -18.91
CA TYR A 133 1.97 8.70 -20.13
C TYR A 133 1.03 8.96 -21.32
N PHE A 134 -0.25 8.60 -21.20
CA PHE A 134 -1.20 8.75 -22.30
C PHE A 134 -1.50 10.22 -22.64
N PHE A 135 -1.41 11.12 -21.66
CA PHE A 135 -1.50 12.55 -21.92
C PHE A 135 -0.30 13.06 -22.73
N SER A 136 0.90 12.54 -22.44
CA SER A 136 2.14 12.93 -23.16
C SER A 136 2.14 12.52 -24.63
N ILE A 137 1.46 11.42 -24.98
CA ILE A 137 1.33 10.92 -26.36
C ILE A 137 0.06 11.41 -27.07
N GLY A 138 -0.72 12.30 -26.44
CA GLY A 138 -1.88 12.94 -27.06
C GLY A 138 -3.21 12.16 -26.97
N PHE A 139 -3.28 11.11 -26.15
CA PHE A 139 -4.48 10.27 -25.97
C PHE A 139 -5.03 10.34 -24.53
N PRO A 140 -5.47 11.52 -24.05
CA PRO A 140 -5.84 11.71 -22.64
C PRO A 140 -6.99 10.82 -22.16
N ALA A 141 -7.99 10.59 -23.02
CA ALA A 141 -9.13 9.73 -22.68
C ALA A 141 -8.72 8.28 -22.40
N ALA A 142 -7.74 7.76 -23.17
CA ALA A 142 -7.20 6.43 -22.97
C ALA A 142 -6.43 6.32 -21.64
N GLY A 143 -5.73 7.39 -21.24
CA GLY A 143 -5.04 7.45 -19.95
C GLY A 143 -5.98 7.38 -18.75
N ILE A 144 -7.09 8.12 -18.81
CA ILE A 144 -8.10 8.13 -17.75
C ILE A 144 -8.78 6.77 -17.64
N LEU A 145 -9.31 6.26 -18.75
CA LEU A 145 -10.01 4.98 -18.77
C LEU A 145 -9.06 3.83 -18.43
N GLY A 146 -7.87 3.81 -19.01
CA GLY A 146 -6.85 2.79 -18.75
C GLY A 146 -6.37 2.80 -17.30
N GLY A 147 -6.13 3.98 -16.72
CA GLY A 147 -5.73 4.09 -15.32
C GLY A 147 -6.81 3.62 -14.35
N LEU A 148 -8.08 3.95 -14.61
CA LEU A 148 -9.21 3.48 -13.80
C LEU A 148 -9.45 1.97 -13.97
N ILE A 149 -9.51 1.48 -15.21
CA ILE A 149 -9.70 0.05 -15.49
C ILE A 149 -8.55 -0.77 -14.92
N GLY A 150 -7.30 -0.31 -15.06
CA GLY A 150 -6.13 -0.97 -14.48
C GLY A 150 -6.26 -1.09 -12.96
N ASN A 151 -6.56 0.03 -12.28
CA ASN A 151 -6.70 0.05 -10.83
C ASN A 151 -7.88 -0.80 -10.30
N PHE A 152 -8.98 -0.86 -11.05
CA PHE A 152 -10.17 -1.65 -10.67
C PHE A 152 -10.23 -3.04 -11.31
N SER A 153 -9.21 -3.41 -12.09
CA SER A 153 -9.11 -4.77 -12.64
C SER A 153 -8.99 -5.77 -11.50
N TYR A 154 -9.69 -6.89 -11.59
CA TYR A 154 -9.69 -7.89 -10.53
C TYR A 154 -8.27 -8.37 -10.16
N ALA A 155 -7.45 -8.64 -11.19
CA ALA A 155 -6.08 -9.12 -11.02
C ALA A 155 -5.19 -8.15 -10.22
N TYR A 156 -5.33 -6.84 -10.46
CA TYR A 156 -4.60 -5.82 -9.71
C TYR A 156 -5.23 -5.58 -8.34
N TYR A 157 -6.55 -5.38 -8.30
CA TYR A 157 -7.26 -4.92 -7.12
C TYR A 157 -7.09 -5.90 -5.95
N VAL A 158 -7.18 -7.21 -6.18
CA VAL A 158 -6.99 -8.22 -5.13
C VAL A 158 -5.59 -8.14 -4.51
N ARG A 159 -4.57 -7.82 -5.32
CA ARG A 159 -3.15 -7.69 -4.89
C ARG A 159 -2.78 -6.31 -4.34
N ALA A 160 -3.68 -5.33 -4.45
CA ALA A 160 -3.48 -3.96 -4.01
C ALA A 160 -4.64 -3.46 -3.11
N SER A 161 -5.37 -4.37 -2.47
CA SER A 161 -6.53 -4.07 -1.64
C SER A 161 -6.20 -4.06 -0.14
N THR A 162 -7.16 -3.60 0.65
CA THR A 162 -7.08 -3.57 2.12
C THR A 162 -6.61 -4.91 2.68
N GLY A 163 -5.55 -4.89 3.50
CA GLY A 163 -4.98 -6.07 4.15
C GLY A 163 -4.03 -6.90 3.28
N ARG A 164 -3.87 -6.59 1.99
CA ARG A 164 -2.85 -7.21 1.13
C ARG A 164 -1.54 -6.43 1.21
N VAL A 165 -0.94 -6.40 2.41
CA VAL A 165 0.35 -5.73 2.64
C VAL A 165 1.44 -6.55 1.97
N ASP A 166 1.83 -6.17 0.77
CA ASP A 166 2.84 -6.88 -0.02
C ASP A 166 3.55 -5.91 -0.98
N THR A 167 4.61 -6.39 -1.63
CA THR A 167 5.42 -5.58 -2.56
C THR A 167 4.75 -5.30 -3.90
N ASP A 168 3.61 -5.96 -4.17
CA ASP A 168 2.83 -5.80 -5.40
C ASP A 168 2.42 -4.35 -5.69
N THR A 169 2.10 -3.56 -4.66
CA THR A 169 1.69 -2.15 -4.82
C THR A 169 2.81 -1.22 -5.25
N LEU A 170 4.07 -1.68 -5.15
CA LEU A 170 5.26 -0.91 -5.52
C LEU A 170 5.87 -1.36 -6.86
N ASN A 171 5.39 -2.45 -7.45
CA ASN A 171 6.02 -3.10 -8.59
C ASN A 171 5.28 -2.88 -9.93
N MET A 172 4.28 -1.97 -9.95
CA MET A 172 3.54 -1.57 -11.16
C MET A 172 3.50 -0.05 -11.27
#